data_AF-A0A7C5XC29-F1
#
_entry.id   AF-A0A7C5XC29-F1
#
_cell.length_a   1.000
_cell.length_b   1.000
_cell.length_c   1.000
_cell.angle_alpha   90.00
_cell.angle_beta   90.00
_cell.angle_gamma   90.00
#
_symmetry.space_group_name_H-M   'P 1'
#
loop_
_entity.id
_entity.type
_entity.pdbx_description
1 polymer ?
#
loop_
_entity_poly.entity_id
_entity_poly.type
_entity_poly.pdbx_seq_one_letter_code
_entity_poly.pdbx_strand_id
1 'polypeptide(L)' 'SKAVRLTVPHSPVPPDLARELEKQGVIISRYLVTKRYCINCAVFFGVIKVRPREERKRRVPLQQVI' A
#
# COMPACT_ATOMS: atom_id res chain seq x y z
N SER A 1 -2.63 0.41 -19.08
CA SER A 1 -3.76 0.89 -18.26
C SER A 1 -3.39 2.16 -17.49
N LYS A 2 -4.30 3.14 -17.38
CA LYS A 2 -4.07 4.43 -16.69
C LYS A 2 -4.10 4.34 -15.15
N ALA A 3 -4.67 3.27 -14.61
CA ALA A 3 -4.86 3.10 -13.18
C ALA A 3 -3.55 2.86 -12.42
N VAL A 4 -3.44 3.48 -11.25
CA VAL A 4 -2.35 3.26 -10.29
C VAL A 4 -2.68 2.02 -9.49
N ARG A 5 -1.77 1.04 -9.46
CA ARG A 5 -1.96 -0.22 -8.74
C ARG A 5 -1.03 -0.25 -7.53
N LEU A 6 -1.62 -0.44 -6.35
CA LEU A 6 -0.90 -0.57 -5.10
C LEU A 6 -1.25 -1.92 -4.47
N THR A 7 -0.27 -2.80 -4.36
CA THR A 7 -0.43 -4.10 -3.69
C THR A 7 0.07 -3.97 -2.26
N VAL A 8 -0.83 -4.17 -1.30
CA VAL A 8 -0.54 -4.07 0.14
C VAL A 8 -0.94 -5.37 0.85
N PRO A 9 -0.15 -5.82 1.83
CA PRO A 9 -0.58 -6.88 2.73
C PRO A 9 -1.73 -6.37 3.59
N HIS A 10 -2.78 -7.18 3.72
CA HIS A 10 -3.92 -6.90 4.57
C HIS A 10 -4.10 -8.05 5.56
N SER A 11 -4.26 -7.68 6.83
CA SER A 11 -4.69 -8.58 7.89
C SER A 11 -6.19 -8.38 8.16
N PRO A 12 -6.94 -9.47 8.40
CA PRO A 12 -8.37 -9.37 8.75
C PRO A 12 -8.59 -8.75 10.14
N VAL A 13 -7.55 -8.72 10.97
CA VAL A 13 -7.59 -8.23 12.35
C VAL A 13 -6.76 -6.94 12.47
N PRO A 14 -7.18 -5.96 13.28
CA PRO A 14 -6.35 -4.79 13.61
C PRO A 14 -5.05 -5.22 14.31
N PRO A 15 -3.98 -4.41 14.22
CA PRO A 15 -2.64 -4.79 14.68
C PRO A 15 -2.55 -5.04 16.19
N ASP A 16 -3.34 -4.34 17.00
CA ASP A 16 -3.28 -4.47 18.47
C ASP A 16 -3.82 -5.82 18.93
N LEU A 17 -5.02 -6.18 18.45
CA LEU A 17 -5.62 -7.49 18.71
C LEU A 17 -4.81 -8.63 18.06
N ALA A 18 -4.22 -8.37 16.89
CA ALA A 18 -3.34 -9.36 16.24
C ALA A 18 -2.17 -9.77 17.15
N ARG A 19 -1.56 -8.82 17.88
CA ARG A 19 -0.47 -9.12 18.82
C ARG A 19 -0.92 -9.95 20.01
N GLU A 20 -2.14 -9.76 20.49
CA GLU A 20 -2.71 -10.54 21.59
C GLU A 20 -3.03 -11.98 21.15
N LEU A 21 -3.65 -12.13 19.98
CA LEU A 21 -3.98 -13.43 19.40
C LEU A 21 -2.72 -14.23 19.01
N GLU A 22 -1.68 -13.57 18.50
CA GLU A 22 -0.39 -14.20 18.21
C GLU A 22 0.26 -14.76 19.50
N LYS A 23 0.17 -14.04 20.63
CA LYS A 23 0.64 -14.54 21.95
C LYS A 23 -0.15 -15.75 22.44
N GLN A 24 -1.43 -15.83 22.10
CA GLN A 24 -2.30 -16.98 22.41
C GLN A 24 -2.08 -18.17 21.46
N GLY A 25 -1.21 -18.03 20.45
CA GLY A 25 -0.85 -19.10 19.51
C GLY A 25 -1.73 -19.17 18.26
N VAL A 26 -2.54 -18.15 17.98
CA VAL A 26 -3.40 -18.10 16.79
C VAL A 26 -2.58 -17.71 15.56
N ILE A 27 -2.72 -18.46 14.47
CA ILE A 27 -2.08 -18.14 13.18
C ILE A 27 -2.97 -17.18 12.40
N ILE A 28 -2.48 -15.95 12.18
CA ILE A 28 -3.20 -14.93 11.42
C ILE A 28 -2.78 -14.98 9.96
N SER A 29 -3.69 -15.36 9.07
CA SER A 29 -3.45 -15.31 7.63
C SER A 29 -3.44 -13.86 7.14
N ARG A 30 -2.33 -13.45 6.51
CA ARG A 30 -2.23 -12.17 5.79
C ARG A 30 -2.38 -12.46 4.29
N TYR A 31 -3.17 -11.65 3.59
CA TYR A 31 -3.34 -11.78 2.14
C TYR A 31 -3.02 -10.47 1.42
N LEU A 32 -2.65 -10.58 0.15
CA LEU A 32 -2.29 -9.43 -0.67
C LEU A 32 -3.54 -8.85 -1.33
N VAL A 33 -3.78 -7.57 -1.10
CA VAL A 33 -4.88 -6.82 -1.74
C VAL A 33 -4.30 -5.86 -2.75
N THR A 34 -4.76 -5.93 -3.99
CA THR A 34 -4.40 -4.97 -5.03
C THR A 34 -5.43 -3.86 -5.11
N LYS A 35 -5.09 -2.70 -4.55
CA LYS A 35 -5.90 -1.48 -4.64
C LYS A 35 -5.65 -0.79 -5.98
N ARG A 36 -6.72 -0.45 -6.69
CA ARG A 36 -6.67 0.26 -7.98
C ARG A 36 -7.22 1.66 -7.80
N TYR A 37 -6.37 2.65 -8.03
CA TYR A 37 -6.70 4.06 -7.87
C TYR A 37 -6.70 4.80 -9.21
N CYS A 38 -7.57 5.80 -9.30
CA CYS A 38 -7.48 6.83 -10.33
C CYS A 38 -6.28 7.76 -10.04
N ILE A 39 -5.77 8.49 -11.04
CA ILE A 39 -4.62 9.41 -10.84
C ILE A 39 -4.93 10.46 -9.79
N ASN A 40 -6.12 11.07 -9.84
CA ASN A 40 -6.54 12.08 -8.87
C ASN A 40 -6.58 11.51 -7.44
N CYS A 41 -7.21 10.34 -7.29
CA CYS A 41 -7.29 9.57 -6.05
C CYS A 41 -5.89 9.28 -5.48
N ALA A 42 -4.97 8.83 -6.33
CA ALA A 42 -3.61 8.51 -5.91
C ALA A 42 -2.81 9.74 -5.44
N VAL A 43 -3.08 10.92 -6.01
CA VAL A 43 -2.48 12.18 -5.55
C VAL A 43 -3.13 12.66 -4.25
N PHE A 44 -4.46 12.60 -4.16
CA PHE A 44 -5.21 12.99 -2.96
C PHE A 44 -4.83 12.16 -1.72
N PHE A 45 -4.73 10.83 -1.87
CA PHE A 45 -4.30 9.94 -0.79
C PHE A 45 -2.78 9.94 -0.56
N GLY A 46 -2.01 10.75 -1.31
CA GLY A 46 -0.56 10.85 -1.15
C GLY A 46 0.25 9.63 -1.63
N VAL A 47 -0.37 8.68 -2.33
CA VAL A 47 0.30 7.52 -2.94
C VAL A 47 1.29 7.98 -4.02
N ILE A 48 0.96 9.06 -4.74
CA ILE A 48 1.86 9.71 -5.70
C ILE A 48 2.09 11.15 -5.25
N LYS A 49 3.35 11.49 -4.97
CA LYS A 49 3.78 12.86 -4.67
C LYS A 49 4.13 13.63 -5.94
N VAL A 50 3.90 14.95 -5.92
CA VAL A 50 4.32 15.85 -7.00
C VAL A 50 5.85 15.94 -7.00
N ARG A 51 6.47 15.54 -8.11
CA ARG A 51 7.93 15.49 -8.28
C ARG A 51 8.42 16.47 -9.36
N PRO A 52 9.69 16.91 -9.35
CA PRO A 52 10.28 17.73 -10.40
C PRO A 52 10.37 16.99 -11.75
N ARG A 53 10.56 17.75 -12.84
CA ARG A 53 10.48 17.22 -14.22
C ARG A 53 11.45 16.06 -14.48
N GLU A 54 12.65 16.15 -13.94
CA GLU A 54 13.69 15.14 -14.14
C GLU A 54 13.35 13.82 -13.43
N GLU A 55 12.86 13.91 -12.19
CA GLU A 55 12.44 12.74 -11.42
C GLU A 55 11.21 12.04 -12.00
N ARG A 56 10.30 12.76 -12.68
CA ARG A 56 9.16 12.14 -13.37
C ARG A 56 9.58 11.20 -14.49
N LYS A 57 10.74 11.44 -15.12
CA LYS A 57 11.28 10.56 -16.17
C LYS A 57 11.84 9.27 -15.59
N ARG A 58 12.24 9.26 -14.31
CA ARG A 58 12.74 8.08 -13.61
C ARG A 58 11.56 7.17 -13.24
N ARG A 59 11.55 5.96 -13.81
CA ARG A 59 10.54 4.93 -13.51
C ARG A 59 10.93 4.15 -12.25
N VAL A 60 10.84 4.81 -11.10
CA VAL A 60 10.96 4.16 -9.79
C VAL A 60 9.62 3.55 -9.36
N PRO A 61 9.61 2.35 -8.75
CA PRO A 61 8.40 1.76 -8.21
C PRO A 61 7.87 2.59 -7.04
N LEU A 62 6.54 2.67 -6.91
CA LEU A 62 5.87 3.46 -5.86
C LEU A 62 6.08 2.91 -4.44
N GLN A 63 6.62 1.70 -4.30
CA GLN A 63 6.72 0.95 -3.05
C GLN A 63 7.87 1.41 -2.12
N GLN A 64 8.70 2.38 -2.53
CA GLN A 64 9.94 2.71 -1.81
C GLN A 64 9.82 3.89 -0.83
N VAL A 65 8.60 4.40 -0.57
CA VAL A 65 8.39 5.64 0.22
C VAL A 65 7.54 5.41 1.48
N ILE A 66 7.43 4.17 1.97
CA ILE A 66 6.84 3.86 3.28
C ILE A 66 7.96 3.38 4.19
#